data_AF-S7YIP9-F1
#
_entry.id   AF-S7YIP9-F1
#
_cell.length_a   1.000
_cell.length_b   1.000
_cell.length_c   1.000
_cell.angle_alpha   90.00
_cell.angle_beta   90.00
_cell.angle_gamma   90.00
#
_symmetry.space_group_name_H-M   'P 1'
#
loop_
_entity.id
_entity.type
_entity.pdbx_description
1 polymer ?
#
loop_
_entity_poly.entity_id
_entity_poly.type
_entity_poly.pdbx_seq_one_letter_code
_entity_poly.pdbx_strand_id
1 'polypeptide(L)' 'METAVKVFQIVQAVVIITGLVWVLSGAIDFFGGRNNNDSMRQEKGANSMVNGGAIGVIGGAVCQAIIAALQAIN' A
#
# COMPACT_ATOMS: atom_id res chain seq x y z
N MET A 1 4.78 -24.35 11.33
CA MET A 1 5.29 -23.30 10.43
C MET A 1 4.27 -22.86 9.36
N GLU A 2 3.62 -23.80 8.67
CA GLU A 2 2.78 -23.54 7.48
C GLU A 2 1.61 -22.57 7.70
N THR A 3 0.85 -22.73 8.79
CA THR A 3 -0.25 -21.81 9.13
C THR A 3 0.24 -20.37 9.30
N ALA A 4 1.38 -20.17 9.95
CA ALA A 4 1.93 -18.84 10.18
C ALA A 4 2.35 -18.17 8.86
N VAL A 5 3.01 -18.92 7.96
CA VAL A 5 3.35 -18.45 6.61
C VAL A 5 2.08 -18.03 5.84
N LYS A 6 1.02 -18.85 5.90
CA LYS A 6 -0.24 -18.55 5.20
C LYS A 6 -0.90 -17.27 5.70
N VAL A 7 -0.87 -17.02 7.01
CA VAL A 7 -1.37 -15.78 7.60
C VAL A 7 -0.61 -14.57 7.05
N PHE A 8 0.72 -14.60 7.01
CA PHE A 8 1.51 -13.47 6.51
C PHE A 8 1.37 -13.28 4.99
N GLN A 9 1.12 -14.33 4.21
CA GLN A 9 0.76 -14.18 2.79
C GLN A 9 -0.55 -13.39 2.61
N ILE A 10 -1.55 -13.68 3.45
CA ILE A 10 -2.83 -12.95 3.43
C ILE A 10 -2.61 -11.50 3.85
N VAL A 11 -1.87 -11.26 4.94
CA VAL A 11 -1.55 -9.91 5.42
C VAL A 11 -0.79 -9.12 4.34
N GLN A 12 0.17 -9.74 3.66
CA GLN A 12 0.88 -9.12 2.56
C GLN A 12 -0.08 -8.65 1.46
N ALA A 13 -0.99 -9.53 1.03
CA ALA A 13 -1.96 -9.20 0.00
C ALA A 13 -2.85 -8.02 0.42
N VAL A 14 -3.32 -8.01 1.68
CA VAL A 14 -4.12 -6.92 2.23
C VAL A 14 -3.34 -5.61 2.22
N VAL A 15 -2.09 -5.60 2.70
CA VAL A 15 -1.25 -4.39 2.75
C VAL A 15 -1.01 -3.81 1.36
N ILE A 16 -0.70 -4.67 0.38
CA ILE A 16 -0.53 -4.25 -1.02
C ILE A 16 -1.82 -3.63 -1.56
N ILE A 17 -2.96 -4.31 -1.36
CA ILE A 17 -4.27 -3.82 -1.83
C ILE A 17 -4.62 -2.49 -1.18
N THR A 18 -4.41 -2.33 0.13
CA THR A 18 -4.66 -1.07 0.84
C THR A 18 -3.83 0.07 0.26
N GLY A 19 -2.53 -0.16 0.01
CA GLY A 19 -1.66 0.84 -0.63
C GLY A 19 -2.16 1.23 -2.02
N LEU A 20 -2.57 0.26 -2.84
CA LEU A 20 -3.12 0.51 -4.18
C LEU A 20 -4.44 1.28 -4.14
N VAL A 21 -5.32 0.99 -3.18
CA VAL A 21 -6.57 1.74 -2.99
C VAL A 21 -6.26 3.20 -2.67
N TRP A 22 -5.29 3.47 -1.81
CA TRP A 22 -4.87 4.84 -1.48
C TRP A 22 -4.27 5.59 -2.68
N VAL A 23 -3.56 4.88 -3.56
CA VAL A 23 -3.08 5.42 -4.84
C VAL A 23 -4.27 5.80 -5.73
N LEU A 24 -5.24 4.91 -5.90
CA LEU A 24 -6.41 5.18 -6.73
C LEU A 24 -7.25 6.34 -6.19
N SER A 25 -7.52 6.37 -4.89
CA SER A 25 -8.23 7.48 -4.24
C SER A 25 -7.46 8.80 -4.37
N GLY A 26 -6.14 8.76 -4.19
CA GLY A 26 -5.28 9.94 -4.37
C GLY A 26 -5.29 10.47 -5.81
N ALA A 27 -5.31 9.60 -6.81
CA ALA A 27 -5.40 9.99 -8.21
C ALA A 27 -6.72 10.71 -8.52
N ILE A 28 -7.84 10.21 -8.00
CA ILE A 28 -9.16 10.84 -8.13
C ILE A 28 -9.14 12.26 -7.54
N ASP A 29 -8.59 12.42 -6.33
CA ASP A 29 -8.50 13.73 -5.69
C ASP A 29 -7.54 14.68 -6.44
N PHE A 30 -6.42 14.18 -6.94
CA PHE A 30 -5.48 14.98 -7.70
C PHE A 30 -6.11 15.55 -8.97
N PHE A 31 -6.71 14.69 -9.81
CA PHE A 31 -7.34 15.15 -11.05
C PHE A 31 -8.61 15.98 -10.79
N GLY A 32 -9.40 15.62 -9.77
CA GLY A 32 -10.55 16.43 -9.35
C GLY A 32 -10.16 17.81 -8.88
N GLY A 33 -9.08 17.93 -8.09
CA GLY A 33 -8.54 19.23 -7.67
C GLY A 33 -7.99 20.04 -8.85
N ARG A 34 -7.28 19.39 -9.78
CA ARG A 34 -6.76 20.05 -11.00
C ARG A 34 -7.88 20.64 -11.85
N ASN A 35 -8.94 19.87 -12.08
CA ASN A 35 -10.07 20.32 -12.89
C ASN A 35 -10.85 21.48 -12.25
N ASN A 36 -10.79 21.59 -10.91
CA ASN A 36 -11.53 22.60 -10.14
C ASN A 36 -10.65 23.78 -9.67
N ASN A 37 -9.38 23.86 -10.10
CA ASN A 37 -8.38 24.82 -9.60
C ASN A 37 -8.24 24.82 -8.06
N ASP A 38 -8.45 23.66 -7.43
CA ASP A 38 -8.29 23.43 -6.00
C ASP A 38 -6.90 22.82 -5.75
N SER A 39 -5.96 23.66 -5.31
CA SER A 39 -4.56 23.26 -5.06
C SER A 39 -4.41 22.39 -3.81
N MET A 40 -5.23 22.62 -2.79
CA MET A 40 -5.19 21.85 -1.54
C MET A 40 -5.63 20.40 -1.78
N ARG A 41 -6.68 20.21 -2.59
CA ARG A 41 -7.13 18.87 -2.97
C ARG A 41 -6.10 18.14 -3.85
N GLN A 42 -5.42 18.87 -4.75
CA GLN A 42 -4.31 18.32 -5.53
C GLN A 42 -3.18 17.82 -4.64
N GLU A 43 -2.71 18.64 -3.71
CA GLU A 43 -1.64 18.27 -2.78
C GLU A 43 -2.02 17.05 -1.94
N LYS A 44 -3.25 17.02 -1.40
CA LYS A 44 -3.77 15.87 -0.66
C LYS A 44 -3.78 14.60 -1.52
N GLY A 45 -4.22 14.69 -2.77
CA GLY A 45 -4.24 13.58 -3.72
C GLY A 45 -2.83 13.06 -4.01
N ALA A 46 -1.88 13.95 -4.29
CA ALA A 46 -0.48 13.60 -4.51
C ALA A 46 0.14 12.91 -3.30
N ASN A 47 -0.06 13.45 -2.10
CA ASN A 47 0.44 12.85 -0.86
C ASN A 47 -0.18 11.47 -0.60
N SER A 48 -1.49 11.30 -0.84
CA SER A 48 -2.15 9.99 -0.75
C SER A 48 -1.55 8.96 -1.71
N MET A 49 -1.22 9.36 -2.95
CA MET A 49 -0.57 8.47 -3.92
C MET A 49 0.82 8.02 -3.46
N VAL A 50 1.66 8.95 -3.00
CA VAL A 50 3.00 8.61 -2.52
C VAL A 50 2.93 7.70 -1.30
N ASN A 51 2.10 8.05 -0.31
CA ASN A 51 1.96 7.26 0.90
C ASN A 51 1.33 5.89 0.62
N GLY A 52 0.33 5.81 -0.26
CA GLY A 52 -0.26 4.55 -0.70
C GLY A 52 0.75 3.64 -1.41
N GLY A 53 1.54 4.20 -2.32
CA GLY A 53 2.61 3.48 -3.00
C GLY A 53 3.68 2.97 -2.03
N ALA A 54 4.10 3.81 -1.07
CA ALA A 54 5.05 3.44 -0.03
C ALA A 54 4.51 2.28 0.85
N ILE A 55 3.26 2.34 1.30
CA ILE A 55 2.62 1.25 2.06
C ILE A 55 2.60 -0.03 1.24
N GLY A 56 2.18 0.03 -0.02
CA GLY A 56 2.07 -1.16 -0.87
C GLY A 56 3.42 -1.84 -1.11
N VAL A 57 4.46 -1.06 -1.43
CA VAL A 57 5.80 -1.61 -1.72
C VAL A 57 6.53 -2.01 -0.44
N ILE A 58 6.70 -1.07 0.50
CA ILE A 58 7.50 -1.30 1.71
C ILE A 58 6.78 -2.30 2.63
N GLY A 59 5.49 -2.10 2.85
CA GLY A 59 4.70 -3.02 3.68
C GLY A 59 4.61 -4.42 3.08
N GLY A 60 4.48 -4.53 1.76
CA GLY A 60 4.54 -5.80 1.05
C GLY A 60 5.90 -6.49 1.18
N ALA A 61 7.00 -5.75 1.06
CA ALA A 61 8.36 -6.27 1.21
C ALA A 61 8.66 -6.74 2.64
N VAL A 62 8.20 -5.99 3.66
CA VAL A 62 8.33 -6.40 5.07
C VAL A 62 7.60 -7.72 5.32
N CYS A 63 6.37 -7.88 4.82
CA CYS A 63 5.64 -9.14 4.96
C CYS A 63 6.39 -10.32 4.29
N GLN A 64 7.01 -10.09 3.13
CA GLN A 64 7.84 -11.11 2.48
C GLN A 64 9.08 -11.48 3.28
N ALA A 65 9.75 -10.49 3.87
CA ALA A 65 10.88 -10.75 4.76
C ALA A 65 10.48 -11.62 5.97
N ILE A 66 9.29 -11.38 6.54
CA ILE A 66 8.75 -12.20 7.63
C ILE A 66 8.46 -13.63 7.15
N ILE A 67 7.84 -13.81 5.98
CA ILE A 67 7.58 -15.14 5.40
C ILE A 67 8.89 -15.92 5.22
N ALA A 68 9.92 -15.27 4.67
CA ALA A 68 11.24 -15.89 4.48
C ALA A 68 11.87 -16.28 5.82
N ALA A 69 11.78 -15.42 6.85
CA ALA A 69 12.30 -15.73 8.18
C ALA A 69 11.56 -16.92 8.82
N LEU A 70 10.22 -17.00 8.68
CA LEU A 70 9.44 -18.14 9.16
C LEU A 70 9.85 -19.44 8.45
N GLN A 71 10.06 -19.40 7.14
CA GLN A 71 10.48 -20.57 6.37
C GLN A 71 11.89 -21.05 6.73
N ALA A 72 12.77 -20.15 7.19
CA ALA A 72 14.14 -20.49 7.57
C ALA A 72 14.24 -21.26 8.90
N ILE A 73 13.23 -21.18 9.76
CA ILE A 73 13.27 -21.76 11.12
C ILE A 73 12.79 -23.23 11.15
N ASN A 74 12.05 -23.67 10.13
CA ASN A 74 11.49 -25.02 9.97
C ASN A 74 10.76 -25.58 11.21
#